data_AF-A0A968M8Q4-F1
#
_entry.id   AF-A0A968M8Q4-F1
#
_cell.length_a   1.000
_cell.length_b   1.000
_cell.length_c   1.000
_cell.angle_alpha   90.00
_cell.angle_beta   90.00
_cell.angle_gamma   90.00
#
_symmetry.space_group_name_H-M   'P 1'
#
loop_
_entity.id
_entity.type
_entity.pdbx_description
1 polymer ?
#
loop_
_entity_poly.entity_id
_entity_poly.type
_entity_poly.pdbx_seq_one_letter_code
_entity_poly.pdbx_strand_id
1 'polypeptide(L)'
;MEASYGIFVYQEDLLLTAIELAGYDWGQADVLRKGMGKKIQEVIEAQHPIFVEGCIQHSSLSPEKAEQIWSLMVPFGAYGFNKAHSSSYGMVAYWTAYMKAIYTVEFMTALMTAEASNLDKIATAIEECKLLGLNVKPPSVNHSFDNFTIEDDKTIRYGLSSVKNLGTDVINYMIQTREEKGEFKNLEDFLSRMSFFQGFNKRSLEALILSGSLDDLGGEVLNKLGLLKV
;
A
#
# COMPACT_ATOMS: atom_id res chain seq x y z
N MET A 1 25.96 -5.98 16.27
CA MET A 1 24.57 -5.63 16.64
C MET A 1 24.34 -4.13 16.86
N GLU A 2 25.20 -3.24 16.33
CA GLU A 2 25.05 -1.79 16.52
C GLU A 2 23.77 -1.24 15.90
N ALA A 3 23.46 -1.67 14.67
CA ALA A 3 22.26 -1.26 13.94
C ALA A 3 20.93 -1.61 14.63
N SER A 4 20.95 -2.57 15.56
CA SER A 4 19.79 -2.99 16.36
C SER A 4 19.90 -2.60 17.83
N TYR A 5 20.80 -1.65 18.17
CA TYR A 5 21.03 -1.16 19.54
C TYR A 5 21.33 -2.28 20.56
N GLY A 6 22.03 -3.33 20.12
CA GLY A 6 22.40 -4.46 20.97
C GLY A 6 21.30 -5.51 21.17
N ILE A 7 20.20 -5.42 20.42
CA ILE A 7 19.07 -6.36 20.51
C ILE A 7 19.16 -7.37 19.36
N PHE A 8 18.91 -8.64 19.66
CA PHE A 8 18.67 -9.65 18.63
C PHE A 8 17.36 -9.35 17.91
N VAL A 9 17.42 -9.10 16.60
CA VAL A 9 16.24 -8.79 15.78
C VAL A 9 16.12 -9.77 14.61
N TYR A 10 17.25 -10.14 14.01
CA TYR A 10 17.29 -10.97 12.82
C TYR A 10 17.88 -12.37 13.03
N GLN A 11 17.46 -13.32 12.20
CA GLN A 11 18.07 -14.66 12.15
C GLN A 11 19.56 -14.60 11.84
N GLU A 12 19.95 -13.63 11.01
CA GLU A 12 21.33 -13.33 10.68
C GLU A 12 22.14 -12.85 11.90
N ASP A 13 21.52 -12.25 12.91
CA ASP A 13 22.20 -11.88 14.15
C ASP A 13 22.63 -13.13 14.94
N LEU A 14 21.83 -14.21 14.94
CA LEU A 14 22.20 -15.50 15.53
C LEU A 14 23.39 -16.14 14.82
N LEU A 15 23.33 -16.17 13.49
CA LEU A 15 24.39 -16.71 12.64
C LEU A 15 25.72 -15.98 12.92
N LEU A 16 25.70 -14.66 12.83
CA LEU A 16 26.89 -13.83 13.04
C LEU A 16 27.39 -13.94 14.48
N THR A 17 26.52 -14.07 15.48
CA THR A 17 26.97 -14.28 16.86
C THR A 17 27.72 -15.60 17.02
N ALA A 18 27.21 -16.68 16.45
CA ALA A 18 27.89 -17.98 16.51
C ALA A 18 29.24 -17.97 15.78
N ILE A 19 29.32 -17.29 14.63
CA ILE A 19 30.56 -17.16 13.86
C ILE A 19 31.57 -16.30 14.63
N GLU A 20 31.20 -15.07 15.00
CA GLU A 20 32.11 -14.09 15.59
C GLU A 20 32.51 -14.44 17.02
N LEU A 21 31.62 -15.05 17.81
CA LEU A 21 31.92 -15.38 19.21
C LEU A 21 32.45 -16.79 19.37
N ALA A 22 31.80 -17.78 18.73
CA ALA A 22 32.12 -19.19 18.93
C ALA A 22 33.01 -19.79 17.82
N GLY A 23 33.39 -19.00 16.80
CA GLY A 23 34.28 -19.44 15.73
C GLY A 23 33.64 -20.43 14.76
N TYR A 24 32.31 -20.42 14.64
CA TYR A 24 31.59 -21.31 13.73
C TYR A 24 31.93 -21.00 12.26
N ASP A 25 31.92 -22.03 11.42
CA ASP A 25 31.79 -21.82 9.98
C ASP A 25 30.32 -21.61 9.56
N TRP A 26 30.09 -21.21 8.30
CA TRP A 26 28.75 -20.96 7.77
C TRP A 26 27.84 -22.20 7.78
N GLY A 27 28.40 -23.40 7.64
CA GLY A 27 27.65 -24.65 7.67
C GLY A 27 27.14 -24.96 9.08
N GLN A 28 28.04 -24.85 10.08
CA GLN A 28 27.70 -25.01 11.50
C GLN A 28 26.68 -23.95 11.94
N ALA A 29 26.87 -22.70 11.51
CA ALA A 29 25.94 -21.62 11.83
C ALA A 29 24.54 -21.89 11.25
N ASP A 30 24.42 -22.39 10.02
CA ASP A 30 23.12 -22.75 9.45
C ASP A 30 22.47 -23.96 10.15
N VAL A 31 23.25 -24.93 10.63
CA VAL A 31 22.73 -26.02 11.48
C VAL A 31 22.11 -25.45 12.75
N LEU A 32 22.81 -24.55 13.44
CA LEU A 32 22.30 -23.87 14.63
C LEU A 32 21.02 -23.09 14.32
N ARG A 33 21.03 -22.27 13.25
CA ARG A 33 19.85 -21.49 12.82
C ARG A 33 18.66 -22.38 12.50
N LYS A 34 18.85 -23.52 11.83
CA LYS A 34 17.79 -24.48 11.54
C LYS A 34 17.23 -25.11 12.81
N GLY A 35 18.10 -25.52 13.74
CA GLY A 35 17.69 -26.06 15.04
C GLY A 35 16.85 -25.06 15.84
N MET A 36 17.33 -23.83 15.96
CA MET A 36 16.67 -22.73 16.66
C MET A 36 15.33 -22.35 16.00
N GLY A 37 15.32 -22.13 14.68
CA GLY A 37 14.13 -21.70 13.96
C GLY A 37 13.00 -22.74 13.92
N LYS A 38 13.35 -24.03 13.88
CA LYS A 38 12.37 -25.14 13.92
C LYS A 38 12.11 -25.68 15.33
N LYS A 39 12.77 -25.13 16.36
CA LYS A 39 12.68 -25.59 17.76
C LYS A 39 13.02 -27.08 17.93
N ILE A 40 14.06 -27.55 17.23
CA ILE A 40 14.50 -28.94 17.30
C ILE A 40 15.42 -29.09 18.52
N GLN A 41 14.84 -29.51 19.65
CA GLN A 41 15.50 -29.57 20.95
C GLN A 41 16.83 -30.34 20.91
N GLU A 42 16.84 -31.50 20.25
CA GLU A 42 18.04 -32.35 20.11
C GLU A 42 19.20 -31.61 19.42
N VAL A 43 18.90 -30.80 18.40
CA VAL A 43 19.92 -30.01 17.68
C VAL A 43 20.40 -28.85 18.55
N ILE A 44 19.49 -28.18 19.26
CA ILE A 44 19.82 -27.07 20.15
C ILE A 44 20.74 -27.56 21.28
N GLU A 45 20.38 -28.66 21.95
CA GLU A 45 21.17 -29.27 23.02
C GLU A 45 22.53 -29.76 22.53
N ALA A 46 22.61 -30.33 21.33
CA ALA A 46 23.88 -30.76 20.74
C ALA A 46 24.80 -29.57 20.39
N GLN A 47 24.23 -28.41 20.04
CA GLN A 47 25.00 -27.21 19.70
C GLN A 47 25.45 -26.40 20.92
N HIS A 48 24.77 -26.53 22.07
CA HIS A 48 25.08 -25.78 23.29
C HIS A 48 26.55 -25.92 23.75
N PRO A 49 27.08 -27.13 24.00
CA PRO A 49 28.48 -27.26 24.45
C PRO A 49 29.48 -26.80 23.38
N ILE A 50 29.15 -26.97 22.09
CA ILE A 50 30.00 -26.52 20.97
C ILE A 50 30.11 -25.00 20.96
N PHE A 51 28.98 -24.31 21.16
CA PHE A 51 28.95 -22.85 21.23
C PHE A 51 29.73 -22.31 22.43
N VAL A 52 29.51 -22.88 23.63
CA VAL A 52 30.16 -22.42 24.86
C VAL A 52 31.67 -22.62 24.80
N GLU A 53 32.12 -23.81 24.41
CA GLU A 53 33.56 -24.08 24.24
C GLU A 53 34.16 -23.20 23.15
N GLY A 54 33.45 -23.02 22.03
CA GLY A 54 33.84 -22.11 20.96
C GLY A 54 34.03 -20.68 21.48
N CYS A 55 33.12 -20.16 22.31
CA CYS A 55 33.23 -18.82 22.89
C CYS A 55 34.46 -18.66 23.80
N ILE A 56 34.79 -19.70 24.56
CA ILE A 56 35.97 -19.71 25.44
C ILE A 56 37.25 -19.73 24.60
N GLN A 57 37.35 -20.61 23.60
CA GLN A 57 38.56 -20.80 22.81
C GLN A 57 38.78 -19.69 21.77
N HIS A 58 37.72 -19.24 21.09
CA HIS A 58 37.81 -18.27 19.99
C HIS A 58 37.84 -16.83 20.51
N SER A 59 36.93 -16.49 21.42
CA SER A 59 36.73 -15.11 21.88
C SER A 59 37.26 -14.84 23.29
N SER A 60 37.84 -15.85 23.96
CA SER A 60 38.32 -15.73 25.34
C SER A 60 37.24 -15.25 26.33
N LEU A 61 35.97 -15.56 26.06
CA LEU A 61 34.88 -15.24 26.97
C LEU A 61 34.91 -16.17 28.18
N SER A 62 34.47 -15.66 29.34
CA SER A 62 34.27 -16.52 30.50
C SER A 62 33.09 -17.49 30.25
N PRO A 63 33.11 -18.69 30.83
CA PRO A 63 32.00 -19.64 30.71
C PRO A 63 30.64 -19.01 31.06
N GLU A 64 30.60 -18.17 32.09
CA GLU A 64 29.37 -17.51 32.55
C GLU A 64 28.81 -16.55 31.50
N LYS A 65 29.67 -15.82 30.78
CA LYS A 65 29.23 -14.92 29.71
C LYS A 65 28.75 -15.70 28.48
N ALA A 66 29.44 -16.79 28.12
CA ALA A 66 29.03 -17.64 27.02
C ALA A 66 27.64 -18.25 27.28
N GLU A 67 27.40 -18.73 28.50
CA GLU A 67 26.10 -19.25 28.93
C GLU A 67 25.00 -18.18 28.91
N GLN A 68 25.31 -16.96 29.38
CA GLN A 68 24.37 -15.85 29.30
C GLN A 68 23.96 -15.55 27.86
N ILE A 69 24.91 -15.50 26.92
CA ILE A 69 24.63 -15.25 25.52
C ILE A 69 23.78 -16.38 24.92
N TRP A 70 24.13 -17.64 25.21
CA TRP A 70 23.34 -18.79 24.77
C TRP A 70 21.89 -18.72 25.27
N SER A 71 21.69 -18.35 26.54
CA SER A 71 20.35 -18.20 27.13
C SER A 71 19.51 -17.11 26.47
N LEU A 72 20.13 -16.11 25.84
CA LEU A 72 19.46 -15.09 25.04
C LEU A 72 19.15 -15.58 23.62
N MET A 73 20.05 -16.38 23.04
CA MET A 73 19.92 -16.92 21.68
C MET A 73 18.78 -17.93 21.54
N VAL A 74 18.63 -18.85 22.51
CA VAL A 74 17.60 -19.92 22.48
C VAL A 74 16.17 -19.38 22.33
N PRO A 75 15.67 -18.48 23.20
CA PRO A 75 14.32 -17.94 23.06
C PRO A 75 14.17 -17.08 21.80
N PHE A 76 15.22 -16.35 21.41
CA PHE A 76 15.20 -15.52 20.21
C PHE A 76 15.10 -16.33 18.92
N GLY A 77 15.66 -17.55 18.88
CA GLY A 77 15.55 -18.48 17.75
C GLY A 77 14.12 -18.68 17.22
N ALA A 78 13.12 -18.57 18.09
CA ALA A 78 11.72 -18.72 17.75
C ALA A 78 11.08 -17.47 17.09
N TYR A 79 11.67 -16.29 17.27
CA TYR A 79 11.08 -14.99 16.88
C TYR A 79 11.98 -14.18 15.94
N GLY A 80 13.21 -14.63 15.69
CA GLY A 80 14.15 -13.96 14.81
C GLY A 80 13.58 -13.79 13.41
N PHE A 81 13.62 -12.56 12.91
CA PHE A 81 13.07 -12.21 11.62
C PHE A 81 14.11 -12.41 10.52
N ASN A 82 13.70 -12.76 9.31
CA ASN A 82 14.65 -12.83 8.20
C ASN A 82 15.04 -11.42 7.74
N LYS A 83 16.32 -11.04 7.85
CA LYS A 83 16.79 -9.69 7.54
C LYS A 83 16.66 -9.35 6.06
N ALA A 84 16.95 -10.29 5.18
CA ALA A 84 16.86 -10.07 3.74
C ALA A 84 15.41 -9.74 3.32
N HIS A 85 14.45 -10.53 3.81
CA HIS A 85 13.03 -10.29 3.58
C HIS A 85 12.57 -8.95 4.18
N SER A 86 12.91 -8.68 5.44
CA SER A 86 12.61 -7.39 6.08
C SER A 86 13.18 -6.20 5.33
N SER A 87 14.43 -6.29 4.85
CA SER A 87 15.09 -5.21 4.12
C SER A 87 14.44 -4.94 2.77
N SER A 88 14.03 -6.00 2.05
CA SER A 88 13.36 -5.86 0.76
C SER A 88 12.01 -5.14 0.87
N TYR A 89 11.18 -5.50 1.86
CA TYR A 89 9.92 -4.80 2.13
C TYR A 89 10.14 -3.40 2.72
N GLY A 90 11.14 -3.23 3.57
CA GLY A 90 11.52 -1.93 4.13
C GLY A 90 11.88 -0.92 3.03
N MET A 91 12.52 -1.37 1.95
CA MET A 91 12.83 -0.53 0.79
C MET A 91 11.57 -0.02 0.09
N VAL A 92 10.60 -0.91 -0.17
CA VAL A 92 9.32 -0.52 -0.79
C VAL A 92 8.56 0.45 0.11
N ALA A 93 8.50 0.17 1.42
CA ALA A 93 7.87 1.07 2.40
C ALA A 93 8.54 2.44 2.47
N TYR A 94 9.88 2.48 2.38
CA TYR A 94 10.62 3.74 2.33
C TYR A 94 10.29 4.53 1.07
N TRP A 95 10.27 3.88 -0.10
CA TRP A 95 9.92 4.55 -1.36
C TRP A 95 8.48 5.06 -1.37
N THR A 96 7.51 4.30 -0.88
CA THR A 96 6.12 4.77 -0.81
C THR A 96 5.98 5.94 0.17
N ALA A 97 6.64 5.88 1.32
CA ALA A 97 6.67 7.00 2.27
C ALA A 97 7.34 8.25 1.67
N TYR A 98 8.46 8.08 0.96
CA TYR A 98 9.16 9.15 0.27
C TYR A 98 8.27 9.81 -0.78
N MET A 99 7.63 9.02 -1.64
CA MET A 99 6.72 9.54 -2.67
C MET A 99 5.53 10.27 -2.03
N LYS A 100 4.93 9.72 -0.98
CA LYS A 100 3.84 10.40 -0.26
C LYS A 100 4.29 11.71 0.38
N ALA A 101 5.52 11.80 0.89
CA ALA A 101 6.04 12.99 1.56
C ALA A 101 6.47 14.10 0.58
N ILE A 102 7.01 13.75 -0.58
CA ILE A 102 7.60 14.70 -1.54
C ILE A 102 6.69 14.99 -2.74
N TYR A 103 6.00 13.96 -3.24
CA TYR A 103 5.11 14.00 -4.40
C TYR A 103 3.69 13.65 -3.96
N THR A 104 3.18 14.39 -2.98
CA THR A 104 1.96 14.02 -2.24
C THR A 104 0.73 13.93 -3.14
N VAL A 105 0.54 14.91 -4.04
CA VAL A 105 -0.62 14.94 -4.94
C VAL A 105 -0.55 13.82 -5.98
N GLU A 106 0.64 13.53 -6.52
CA GLU A 106 0.87 12.44 -7.46
C GLU A 106 0.66 11.08 -6.79
N PHE A 107 1.25 10.88 -5.61
CA PHE A 107 1.14 9.63 -4.86
C PHE A 107 -0.31 9.34 -4.49
N MET A 108 -1.03 10.33 -3.96
CA MET A 108 -2.43 10.14 -3.60
C MET A 108 -3.32 9.92 -4.83
N THR A 109 -3.07 10.62 -5.95
CA THR A 109 -3.80 10.39 -7.21
C THR A 109 -3.57 8.96 -7.73
N ALA A 110 -2.33 8.48 -7.70
CA ALA A 110 -1.98 7.12 -8.12
C ALA A 110 -2.59 6.07 -7.19
N LEU A 111 -2.56 6.27 -5.88
CA LEU A 111 -3.18 5.39 -4.89
C LEU A 111 -4.69 5.27 -5.12
N MET A 112 -5.37 6.40 -5.30
CA MET A 112 -6.82 6.42 -5.56
C MET A 112 -7.15 5.74 -6.90
N THR A 113 -6.32 5.91 -7.92
CA THR A 113 -6.49 5.21 -9.19
C THR A 113 -6.32 3.70 -9.05
N ALA A 114 -5.28 3.24 -8.32
CA ALA A 114 -5.03 1.82 -8.10
C ALA A 114 -6.14 1.13 -7.30
N GLU A 115 -6.82 1.88 -6.42
CA GLU A 115 -7.89 1.38 -5.55
C GLU A 115 -9.29 1.78 -6.06
N ALA A 116 -9.42 2.24 -7.30
CA ALA A 116 -10.65 2.81 -7.86
C ALA A 116 -11.89 1.89 -7.77
N SER A 117 -11.66 0.57 -7.72
CA SER A 117 -12.70 -0.46 -7.58
C SER A 117 -13.18 -0.69 -6.14
N ASN A 118 -12.51 -0.12 -5.14
CA ASN A 118 -12.82 -0.28 -3.72
C ASN A 118 -13.24 1.05 -3.08
N LEU A 119 -14.55 1.29 -3.01
CA LEU A 119 -15.12 2.55 -2.52
C LEU A 119 -14.75 2.87 -1.06
N ASP A 120 -14.59 1.87 -0.20
CA ASP A 120 -14.21 2.08 1.20
C ASP A 120 -12.77 2.60 1.32
N LYS A 121 -11.88 2.09 0.47
CA LYS A 121 -10.50 2.60 0.38
C LYS A 121 -10.44 3.99 -0.23
N ILE A 122 -11.26 4.28 -1.25
CA ILE A 122 -11.35 5.63 -1.83
C ILE A 122 -11.85 6.63 -0.78
N ALA A 123 -12.88 6.29 0.00
CA ALA A 123 -13.36 7.14 1.08
C ALA A 123 -12.26 7.43 2.11
N THR A 124 -11.50 6.40 2.50
CA THR A 124 -10.35 6.55 3.42
C THR A 124 -9.27 7.45 2.81
N ALA A 125 -8.96 7.28 1.52
CA ALA A 125 -7.97 8.09 0.82
C ALA A 125 -8.39 9.56 0.70
N ILE A 126 -9.69 9.86 0.54
CA ILE A 126 -10.21 11.24 0.49
C ILE A 126 -10.02 11.94 1.85
N GLU A 127 -10.34 11.26 2.95
CA GLU A 127 -10.11 11.81 4.29
C GLU A 127 -8.62 12.06 4.53
N GLU A 128 -7.75 11.14 4.08
CA GLU A 128 -6.31 11.34 4.16
C GLU A 128 -5.83 12.51 3.31
N CYS A 129 -6.33 12.67 2.07
CA CYS A 129 -6.06 13.83 1.23
C CYS A 129 -6.38 15.13 1.97
N LYS A 130 -7.54 15.19 2.65
CA LYS A 130 -7.95 16.35 3.44
C LYS A 130 -6.99 16.64 4.61
N LEU A 131 -6.52 15.61 5.31
CA LEU A 131 -5.51 15.75 6.38
C LEU A 131 -4.16 16.24 5.84
N LEU A 132 -3.81 15.84 4.62
CA LEU A 132 -2.60 16.29 3.91
C LEU A 132 -2.75 17.67 3.25
N GLY A 133 -3.91 18.31 3.38
CA GLY A 133 -4.19 19.62 2.79
C GLY A 133 -4.43 19.58 1.28
N LEU A 134 -4.75 18.42 0.72
CA LEU A 134 -5.21 18.23 -0.65
C LEU A 134 -6.73 18.38 -0.74
N ASN A 135 -7.19 18.95 -1.84
CA ASN A 135 -8.59 19.05 -2.20
C ASN A 135 -8.95 17.98 -3.23
N VAL A 136 -9.91 17.12 -2.92
CA VAL A 136 -10.46 16.17 -3.90
C VAL A 136 -11.78 16.74 -4.41
N LYS A 137 -11.80 17.24 -5.64
CA LYS A 137 -13.02 17.72 -6.28
C LYS A 137 -13.91 16.54 -6.67
N PRO A 138 -15.25 16.68 -6.58
CA PRO A 138 -16.20 15.63 -6.95
C PRO A 138 -16.08 15.23 -8.43
N PRO A 139 -16.67 14.10 -8.85
CA PRO A 139 -16.68 13.73 -10.25
C PRO A 139 -17.45 14.78 -11.07
N SER A 140 -17.09 14.92 -12.34
CA SER A 140 -17.72 15.87 -13.27
C SER A 140 -17.66 15.34 -14.70
N VAL A 141 -18.77 15.39 -15.43
CA VAL A 141 -18.79 15.03 -16.86
C VAL A 141 -17.92 15.95 -17.72
N ASN A 142 -17.69 17.19 -17.29
CA ASN A 142 -16.88 18.17 -18.01
C ASN A 142 -15.40 18.11 -17.64
N HIS A 143 -15.05 17.66 -16.44
CA HIS A 143 -13.68 17.76 -15.95
C HIS A 143 -13.02 16.41 -15.60
N SER A 144 -13.79 15.40 -15.22
CA SER A 144 -13.22 14.09 -14.87
C SER A 144 -12.80 13.28 -16.09
N PHE A 145 -11.81 12.42 -15.88
CA PHE A 145 -11.43 11.35 -16.80
C PHE A 145 -11.77 9.99 -16.17
N ASP A 146 -11.31 8.91 -16.78
CA ASP A 146 -11.50 7.55 -16.26
C ASP A 146 -10.83 7.39 -14.89
N ASN A 147 -9.53 7.67 -14.82
CA ASN A 147 -8.75 7.66 -13.58
C ASN A 147 -8.85 8.99 -12.82
N PHE A 148 -8.40 8.98 -11.56
CA PHE A 148 -8.17 10.23 -10.83
C PHE A 148 -7.09 11.05 -11.56
N THR A 149 -7.27 12.36 -11.63
CA THR A 149 -6.32 13.25 -12.31
C THR A 149 -5.91 14.40 -11.40
N ILE A 150 -4.71 14.91 -11.63
CA ILE A 150 -4.18 16.09 -10.93
C ILE A 150 -4.65 17.31 -11.71
N GLU A 151 -5.37 18.22 -11.06
CA GLU A 151 -5.73 19.53 -11.65
C GLU A 151 -4.67 20.59 -11.35
N ASP A 152 -4.08 20.56 -10.16
CA ASP A 152 -3.00 21.44 -9.72
C ASP A 152 -2.23 20.81 -8.55
N ASP A 153 -1.22 21.51 -8.03
CA ASP A 153 -0.32 21.05 -6.95
C ASP A 153 -1.04 20.58 -5.67
N LYS A 154 -2.32 20.92 -5.48
CA LYS A 154 -3.11 20.53 -4.30
C LYS A 154 -4.47 19.96 -4.62
N THR A 155 -4.82 19.77 -5.89
CA THR A 155 -6.17 19.40 -6.29
C THR A 155 -6.17 18.15 -7.13
N ILE A 156 -6.96 17.17 -6.67
CA ILE A 156 -7.24 15.92 -7.37
C ILE A 156 -8.69 15.98 -7.87
N ARG A 157 -8.91 15.63 -9.13
CA ARG A 157 -10.25 15.39 -9.68
C ARG A 157 -10.60 13.92 -9.54
N TYR A 158 -11.81 13.67 -9.05
CA TYR A 158 -12.35 12.31 -8.92
C TYR A 158 -12.43 11.60 -10.27
N GLY A 159 -11.98 10.33 -10.32
CA GLY A 159 -12.06 9.49 -11.52
C GLY A 159 -13.44 8.86 -11.71
N LEU A 160 -13.95 8.88 -12.93
CA LEU A 160 -15.28 8.33 -13.27
C LEU A 160 -15.34 6.80 -13.11
N SER A 161 -14.20 6.11 -13.20
CA SER A 161 -14.10 4.66 -12.93
C SER A 161 -14.56 4.28 -11.52
N SER A 162 -14.46 5.19 -10.55
CA SER A 162 -14.95 4.99 -9.19
C SER A 162 -16.43 5.30 -9.00
N VAL A 163 -17.15 5.71 -10.05
CA VAL A 163 -18.61 5.88 -9.99
C VAL A 163 -19.29 4.53 -10.20
N LYS A 164 -19.96 4.03 -9.15
CA LYS A 164 -20.66 2.75 -9.18
C LYS A 164 -21.73 2.73 -10.28
N ASN A 165 -21.77 1.64 -11.04
CA ASN A 165 -22.70 1.41 -12.16
C ASN A 165 -22.43 2.26 -13.42
N LEU A 166 -21.28 2.92 -13.52
CA LEU A 166 -20.84 3.59 -14.74
C LEU A 166 -19.86 2.68 -15.48
N GLY A 167 -20.19 2.28 -16.71
CA GLY A 167 -19.35 1.38 -17.51
C GLY A 167 -18.21 2.11 -18.21
N THR A 168 -17.05 1.47 -18.32
CA THR A 168 -15.85 2.03 -18.98
C THR A 168 -16.13 2.51 -20.40
N ASP A 169 -16.95 1.79 -21.18
CA ASP A 169 -17.29 2.23 -22.54
C ASP A 169 -18.10 3.54 -22.56
N VAL A 170 -18.98 3.74 -21.57
CA VAL A 170 -19.73 5.00 -21.40
C VAL A 170 -18.79 6.14 -21.05
N ILE A 171 -17.84 5.89 -20.14
CA ILE A 171 -16.81 6.86 -19.74
C ILE A 171 -15.97 7.28 -20.95
N ASN A 172 -15.45 6.30 -21.68
CA ASN A 172 -14.63 6.54 -22.87
C ASN A 172 -15.39 7.33 -23.94
N TYR A 173 -16.64 6.94 -24.23
CA TYR A 173 -17.48 7.66 -25.19
C TYR A 173 -17.74 9.10 -24.74
N MET A 174 -17.98 9.33 -23.45
CA MET A 174 -18.21 10.66 -22.89
C MET A 174 -16.97 11.55 -23.01
N ILE A 175 -15.79 11.02 -22.68
CA ILE A 175 -14.51 11.74 -22.81
C ILE A 175 -14.24 12.06 -24.28
N GLN A 176 -14.37 11.09 -25.19
CA GLN A 176 -14.18 11.30 -26.62
C GLN A 176 -15.15 12.38 -27.16
N THR A 177 -16.42 12.30 -26.77
CA THR A 177 -17.43 13.29 -27.19
C THR A 177 -17.06 14.70 -26.71
N ARG A 178 -16.53 14.83 -25.49
CA ARG A 178 -16.05 16.10 -24.93
C ARG A 178 -14.81 16.62 -25.66
N GLU A 179 -13.88 15.75 -26.03
CA GLU A 179 -12.67 16.12 -26.78
C GLU A 179 -13.00 16.59 -28.21
N GLU A 180 -13.95 15.93 -28.88
CA GLU A 180 -14.35 16.26 -30.25
C GLU A 180 -15.26 17.51 -30.34
N LYS A 181 -16.17 17.68 -29.37
CA LYS A 181 -17.26 18.68 -29.45
C LYS A 181 -17.18 19.76 -28.36
N GLY A 182 -16.15 19.72 -27.51
CA GLY A 182 -16.01 20.58 -26.33
C GLY A 182 -16.94 20.18 -25.19
N GLU A 183 -16.86 20.95 -24.10
CA GLU A 183 -17.66 20.76 -22.88
C GLU A 183 -19.18 20.70 -23.15
N PHE A 184 -19.87 19.95 -22.29
CA PHE A 184 -21.33 19.91 -22.25
C PHE A 184 -21.84 21.21 -21.64
N LYS A 185 -22.76 21.88 -22.33
CA LYS A 185 -23.25 23.21 -21.93
C LYS A 185 -24.36 23.16 -20.89
N ASN A 186 -25.21 22.15 -20.99
CA ASN A 186 -26.35 21.90 -20.11
C ASN A 186 -26.79 20.44 -20.25
N LEU A 187 -27.80 20.04 -19.47
CA LEU A 187 -28.28 18.67 -19.47
C LEU A 187 -28.87 18.21 -20.81
N GLU A 188 -29.56 19.09 -21.55
CA GLU A 188 -30.13 18.76 -22.87
C GLU A 188 -29.02 18.46 -23.89
N ASP A 189 -27.97 19.28 -23.89
CA ASP A 189 -26.77 19.09 -24.70
C ASP A 189 -26.04 17.80 -24.32
N PHE A 190 -25.91 17.48 -23.03
CA PHE A 190 -25.35 16.21 -22.57
C PHE A 190 -26.17 15.00 -23.06
N LEU A 191 -27.49 15.00 -22.82
CA LEU A 191 -28.36 13.89 -23.17
C LEU A 191 -28.42 13.68 -24.70
N SER A 192 -28.53 14.76 -25.47
CA SER A 192 -28.54 14.67 -26.93
C SER A 192 -27.25 14.05 -27.47
N ARG A 193 -26.08 14.44 -26.96
CA ARG A 193 -24.79 13.88 -27.39
C ARG A 193 -24.58 12.43 -26.91
N MET A 194 -24.99 12.09 -25.68
CA MET A 194 -24.78 10.75 -25.12
C MET A 194 -25.79 9.71 -25.63
N SER A 195 -27.00 10.13 -26.00
CA SER A 195 -28.07 9.23 -26.50
C SER A 195 -27.72 8.46 -27.77
N PHE A 196 -26.70 8.90 -28.53
CA PHE A 196 -26.22 8.18 -29.71
C PHE A 196 -25.44 6.90 -29.35
N PHE A 197 -24.92 6.80 -28.12
CA PHE A 197 -24.17 5.65 -27.67
C PHE A 197 -25.10 4.58 -27.11
N GLN A 198 -25.14 3.40 -27.75
CA GLN A 198 -26.02 2.29 -27.38
C GLN A 198 -25.79 1.78 -25.95
N GLY A 199 -24.57 1.94 -25.40
CA GLY A 199 -24.26 1.56 -24.02
C GLY A 199 -24.77 2.54 -22.97
N PHE A 200 -25.15 3.77 -23.36
CA PHE A 200 -25.68 4.77 -22.43
C PHE A 200 -27.16 4.50 -22.15
N ASN A 201 -27.47 4.20 -20.89
CA ASN A 201 -28.80 3.78 -20.45
C ASN A 201 -29.23 4.53 -19.18
N LYS A 202 -30.49 4.30 -18.76
CA LYS A 202 -31.06 4.93 -17.56
C LYS A 202 -30.21 4.72 -16.30
N ARG A 203 -29.62 3.54 -16.13
CA ARG A 203 -28.77 3.22 -14.97
C ARG A 203 -27.46 4.03 -14.97
N SER A 204 -26.89 4.27 -16.15
CA SER A 204 -25.71 5.13 -16.31
C SER A 204 -26.04 6.59 -15.97
N LEU A 205 -27.19 7.07 -16.47
CA LEU A 205 -27.69 8.42 -16.14
C LEU A 205 -27.96 8.56 -14.63
N GLU A 206 -28.64 7.60 -14.01
CA GLU A 206 -28.87 7.55 -12.57
C GLU A 206 -27.56 7.58 -11.78
N ALA A 207 -26.55 6.81 -12.19
CA ALA A 207 -25.23 6.81 -11.56
C ALA A 207 -24.54 8.17 -11.63
N LEU A 208 -24.58 8.83 -12.79
CA LEU A 208 -23.99 10.17 -12.98
C LEU A 208 -24.72 11.24 -12.16
N ILE A 209 -26.04 11.16 -12.05
CA ILE A 209 -26.83 12.08 -11.23
C ILE A 209 -26.52 11.85 -9.74
N LEU A 210 -26.60 10.61 -9.25
CA LEU A 210 -26.42 10.30 -7.82
C LEU A 210 -24.99 10.53 -7.32
N SER A 211 -24.00 10.45 -8.20
CA SER A 211 -22.60 10.76 -7.87
C SER A 211 -22.27 12.27 -7.90
N GLY A 212 -23.22 13.12 -8.31
CA GLY A 212 -22.97 14.56 -8.51
C GLY A 212 -22.19 14.89 -9.78
N SER A 213 -21.93 13.90 -10.65
CA SER A 213 -21.15 14.11 -11.89
C SER A 213 -21.80 15.12 -12.85
N LEU A 214 -23.10 15.35 -12.73
CA LEU A 214 -23.88 16.28 -13.54
C LEU A 214 -24.20 17.61 -12.83
N ASP A 215 -23.65 17.85 -11.65
CA ASP A 215 -23.97 19.06 -10.86
C ASP A 215 -23.57 20.34 -11.59
N ASP A 216 -22.45 20.32 -12.34
CA ASP A 216 -22.01 21.42 -13.20
C ASP A 216 -23.03 21.80 -14.30
N LEU A 217 -23.94 20.87 -14.64
CA LEU A 217 -25.00 21.06 -15.64
C LEU A 217 -26.38 21.30 -15.01
N GLY A 218 -26.46 21.49 -13.69
CA GLY A 218 -27.71 21.63 -12.95
C GLY A 218 -28.34 20.30 -12.47
N GLY A 219 -27.58 19.20 -12.49
CA GLY A 219 -28.02 17.87 -12.04
C GLY A 219 -28.46 17.81 -10.58
N GLU A 220 -27.91 18.67 -9.72
CA GLU A 220 -28.27 18.76 -8.29
C GLU A 220 -29.79 18.99 -8.09
N VAL A 221 -30.42 19.73 -9.01
CA VAL A 221 -31.87 20.00 -8.98
C VAL A 221 -32.67 18.73 -9.23
N LEU A 222 -32.19 17.81 -10.09
CA LEU A 222 -32.87 16.54 -10.37
C LEU A 222 -32.86 15.61 -9.16
N ASN A 223 -31.75 15.59 -8.41
CA ASN A 223 -31.65 14.86 -7.15
C ASN A 223 -32.66 15.41 -6.13
N LYS A 224 -32.71 16.73 -5.95
CA LYS A 224 -33.61 17.39 -4.99
C LYS A 224 -35.09 17.23 -5.34
N LEU A 225 -35.43 17.10 -6.62
CA LEU A 225 -36.82 16.94 -7.09
C LEU A 225 -37.35 15.50 -6.97
N GLY A 226 -36.54 14.52 -6.54
CA GLY A 226 -36.99 13.13 -6.38
C GLY A 226 -37.44 12.45 -7.68
N LEU A 227 -37.03 12.99 -8.83
CA LEU A 227 -37.39 12.47 -10.16
C LEU A 227 -36.70 11.14 -10.47
N LEU A 228 -35.69 10.77 -9.68
CA LEU A 228 -35.14 9.42 -9.59
C LEU A 228 -35.78 8.71 -8.39
N LYS A 229 -36.87 8.00 -8.62
CA LYS A 229 -37.36 7.01 -7.64
C LYS A 229 -36.36 5.86 -7.59
N VAL A 230 -35.66 5.72 -6.48
CA VAL A 230 -34.97 4.48 -6.07
C VAL A 230 -35.99 3.36 -5.92
#